data_AF-A0AB35QI26-F1
#
_entry.id   AF-A0AB35QI26-F1
#
_cell.length_a   1.000
_cell.length_b   1.000
_cell.length_c   1.000
_cell.angle_alpha   90.00
_cell.angle_beta   90.00
_cell.angle_gamma   90.00
#
_symmetry.space_group_name_H-M   'P 1'
#
loop_
_entity.id
_entity.type
_entity.pdbx_description
1 polymer ?
#
loop_
_entity_poly.entity_id
_entity_poly.type
_entity_poly.pdbx_seq_one_letter_code
_entity_poly.pdbx_strand_id
1 'polypeptide(L)' 'MAREYKYYQVGSTHYNLEQVVKFTTSADLRSVLVRFTDGSEVEFTFESEDEYSEFLQVMRGLAF' A
#
# COMPACT_ATOMS: atom_id res chain seq x y z
N MET A 1 4.86 -13.27 -14.72
CA MET A 1 4.97 -11.87 -15.17
C MET A 1 4.52 -11.01 -14.00
N ALA A 2 5.44 -10.36 -13.30
CA ALA A 2 5.09 -9.43 -12.23
C ALA A 2 4.44 -8.20 -12.87
N ARG A 3 3.17 -7.93 -12.56
CA ARG A 3 2.56 -6.64 -12.91
C ARG A 3 3.35 -5.58 -12.15
N GLU A 4 4.07 -4.73 -12.88
CA GLU A 4 4.78 -3.59 -12.31
C GLU A 4 3.75 -2.56 -11.81
N TYR A 5 3.28 -2.74 -10.58
CA TYR A 5 2.48 -1.73 -9.89
C TYR A 5 3.43 -0.63 -9.39
N LYS A 6 3.79 0.31 -10.27
CA LYS A 6 4.74 1.39 -9.93
C LYS A 6 4.12 2.46 -9.03
N TYR A 7 2.80 2.67 -9.13
CA TYR A 7 2.11 3.73 -8.42
C TYR A 7 0.75 3.29 -7.89
N TYR A 8 0.38 3.81 -6.72
CA TYR A 8 -0.96 3.71 -6.15
C TYR A 8 -1.53 5.10 -5.94
N GLN A 9 -2.75 5.34 -6.41
CA GLN A 9 -3.40 6.66 -6.31
C GLN A 9 -4.45 6.64 -5.21
N VAL A 10 -4.39 7.62 -4.31
CA VAL A 10 -5.41 7.86 -3.29
C VAL A 10 -5.85 9.31 -3.36
N GLY A 11 -7.13 9.52 -3.71
CA GLY A 11 -7.63 10.83 -4.08
C GLY A 11 -6.83 11.43 -5.23
N SER A 12 -6.17 12.56 -4.99
CA SER A 12 -5.31 13.25 -5.97
C SER A 12 -3.82 12.94 -5.82
N THR A 13 -3.44 12.16 -4.79
CA THR A 13 -2.04 11.88 -4.47
C THR A 13 -1.61 10.55 -5.08
N HIS A 14 -0.43 10.54 -5.70
CA HIS A 14 0.18 9.34 -6.27
C HIS A 14 1.35 8.91 -5.38
N TYR A 15 1.29 7.68 -4.88
CA TYR A 15 2.33 7.07 -4.06
C TYR A 15 3.14 6.10 -4.89
N ASN A 16 4.47 6.23 -4.87
CA ASN A 16 5.36 5.30 -5.55
C ASN A 16 5.56 4.05 -4.69
N LEU A 17 5.04 2.92 -5.16
CA LEU A 17 5.12 1.66 -4.42
C LEU A 17 6.52 1.03 -4.46
N GLU A 18 7.38 1.41 -5.40
CA GLU A 18 8.79 0.97 -5.46
C GLU A 18 9.61 1.54 -4.30
N GLN A 19 9.11 2.60 -3.65
CA GLN A 19 9.75 3.21 -2.49
C GLN A 19 9.25 2.63 -1.16
N VAL A 20 8.41 1.60 -1.18
CA VAL A 20 7.93 0.98 0.05
C VAL A 20 9.04 0.13 0.67
N VAL A 21 9.35 0.42 1.94
CA VAL A 21 10.30 -0.37 2.73
C VAL A 21 9.59 -1.41 3.58
N LYS A 22 8.42 -1.04 4.12
CA LYS A 22 7.64 -1.89 5.01
C LYS A 22 6.18 -1.47 4.95
N PHE A 23 5.28 -2.41 5.16
CA PHE A 23 3.91 -2.12 5.52
C PHE A 23 3.47 -2.92 6.75
N THR A 24 2.50 -2.38 7.48
CA THR A 24 1.88 -3.02 8.65
C THR A 24 0.37 -2.93 8.50
N THR A 25 -0.31 -4.06 8.62
CA THR A 25 -1.77 -4.12 8.58
C THR A 25 -2.36 -3.81 9.94
N SER A 26 -3.41 -3.00 10.00
CA SER A 26 -4.15 -2.80 11.24
C SER A 26 -4.97 -4.03 11.63
N ALA A 27 -5.29 -4.15 12.91
CA ALA A 27 -6.05 -5.28 13.46
C ALA A 27 -7.53 -5.27 13.03
N ASP A 28 -8.06 -4.09 12.72
CA ASP A 28 -9.43 -3.90 12.21
C ASP A 28 -9.58 -4.24 10.72
N LEU A 29 -8.49 -4.60 10.02
CA LEU A 29 -8.46 -4.94 8.60
C LEU A 29 -9.03 -3.84 7.67
N ARG A 30 -9.01 -2.57 8.11
CA ARG A 30 -9.44 -1.42 7.30
C ARG A 30 -8.33 -0.44 7.02
N SER A 31 -7.17 -0.56 7.65
CA SER A 31 -6.02 0.27 7.31
C SER A 31 -4.72 -0.50 7.14
N VAL A 32 -3.83 0.07 6.32
CA VAL A 32 -2.46 -0.38 6.10
C VAL A 32 -1.53 0.81 6.26
N LEU A 33 -0.66 0.75 7.26
CA LEU A 33 0.41 1.72 7.45
C LEU A 33 1.60 1.35 6.57
N VAL A 34 2.00 2.26 5.68
CA VAL A 34 3.08 2.06 4.72
C VAL A 34 4.21 3.02 5.01
N ARG A 35 5.43 2.50 5.12
CA ARG A 35 6.65 3.27 5.31
C ARG A 35 7.48 3.30 4.04
N PHE A 36 7.86 4.49 3.62
CA PHE A 36 8.64 4.72 2.41
C PHE A 36 10.13 4.95 2.69
N THR A 37 10.96 4.88 1.65
CA THR A 37 12.42 5.04 1.72
C THR A 37 12.88 6.41 2.19
N ASP A 38 12.06 7.44 2.00
CA ASP A 38 12.31 8.81 2.48
C ASP A 38 12.04 8.96 4.00
N GLY A 39 11.54 7.91 4.65
CA GLY A 39 11.19 7.90 6.07
C GLY A 39 9.76 8.36 6.34
N SER A 40 8.98 8.71 5.31
CA SER A 40 7.56 9.04 5.48
C SER A 40 6.75 7.78 5.81
N GLU A 41 5.70 7.98 6.61
CA GLU A 41 4.73 6.95 6.97
C GLU A 41 3.33 7.44 6.60
N VAL A 42 2.60 6.63 5.83
CA VAL A 42 1.27 6.95 5.32
C VAL A 42 0.33 5.82 5.69
N GLU A 43 -0.76 6.15 6.36
CA GLU A 43 -1.85 5.22 6.61
C GLU A 43 -2.85 5.27 5.46
N PHE A 44 -3.05 4.14 4.81
CA PHE A 44 -4.11 3.95 3.83
C PHE A 44 -5.31 3.32 4.52
N THR A 45 -6.44 4.01 4.50
CA THR A 45 -7.70 3.54 5.07
C THR A 45 -8.67 3.21 3.95
N PHE A 46 -9.35 2.08 4.08
CA PHE A 46 -10.24 1.52 3.07
C PHE A 46 -11.65 1.42 3.64
N GLU A 47 -12.65 1.80 2.84
CA GLU A 47 -14.05 1.70 3.21
C GLU A 47 -14.61 0.30 2.91
N SER A 48 -14.03 -0.41 1.94
CA SER A 48 -14.39 -1.77 1.53
C SER A 48 -13.30 -2.80 1.85
N GLU A 49 -13.72 -4.00 2.26
CA GLU A 49 -12.83 -5.16 2.45
C GLU A 49 -12.22 -5.64 1.12
N ASP A 50 -12.95 -5.48 0.01
CA ASP A 50 -12.44 -5.79 -1.33
C ASP A 50 -11.25 -4.88 -1.68
N GLU A 51 -11.39 -3.56 -1.50
CA GLU A 51 -10.32 -2.59 -1.78
C GLU A 51 -9.08 -2.83 -0.90
N TYR A 52 -9.31 -3.11 0.38
CA TYR A 52 -8.26 -3.49 1.31
C TYR A 52 -7.51 -4.74 0.84
N SER A 53 -8.25 -5.77 0.42
CA SER A 53 -7.70 -7.04 -0.03
C SER A 53 -6.93 -6.89 -1.34
N GLU A 54 -7.44 -6.12 -2.29
CA GLU A 54 -6.75 -5.79 -3.54
C GLU A 54 -5.45 -5.02 -3.27
N PHE A 55 -5.48 -4.02 -2.38
CA PHE A 55 -4.28 -3.27 -2.00
C PHE A 55 -3.24 -4.19 -1.35
N LEU A 56 -3.64 -5.08 -0.46
CA LEU A 56 -2.73 -6.06 0.14
C LEU A 56 -2.11 -7.00 -0.88
N GLN A 57 -2.86 -7.43 -1.90
CA GLN A 57 -2.30 -8.26 -2.96
C GLN A 57 -1.23 -7.51 -3.75
N VAL A 58 -1.46 -6.22 -4.04
CA VAL A 58 -0.46 -5.35 -4.68
C VAL A 58 0.79 -5.25 -3.79
N MET A 59 0.62 -4.91 -2.51
CA MET A 59 1.73 -4.75 -1.56
C MET A 59 2.53 -6.03 -1.34
N ARG A 60 1.89 -7.20 -1.34
CA ARG A 60 2.57 -8.51 -1.28
C ARG A 60 3.28 -8.88 -2.59
N GLY A 61 2.88 -8.28 -3.70
CA GLY A 61 3.55 -8.43 -5.00
C GLY A 61 4.83 -7.62 -5.11
N LEU A 62 5.05 -6.65 -4.23
CA LEU A 62 6.31 -5.93 -4.10
C LEU A 62 7.33 -6.88 -3.46
N ALA A 63 8.30 -7.35 -4.23
CA ALA A 63 9.40 -8.11 -3.69
C ALA A 63 10.27 -7.17 -2.84
N PHE A 64 10.33 -7.41 -1.53
CA PHE A 64 11.20 -6.69 -0.59
C PHE A 64 12.62 -7.27 -0.60
#